data_AF-A0A535AWI3-F1
#
_entry.id   AF-A0A535AWI3-F1
#
_cell.length_a   1.000
_cell.length_b   1.000
_cell.length_c   1.000
_cell.angle_alpha   90.00
_cell.angle_beta   90.00
_cell.angle_gamma   90.00
#
_symmetry.space_group_name_H-M   'P 1'
#
loop_
_entity.id
_entity.type
_entity.pdbx_description
1 polymer ?
#
loop_
_entity_poly.entity_id
_entity_poly.type
_entity_poly.pdbx_seq_one_letter_code
_entity_poly.pdbx_strand_id
1 'polypeptide(L)' 'MDLQLEDDKGQMETQRLTPGMSRRIIPGRKHRMIGVEECEFFEVSTPEIDDVVRLEDKYGRQGTSTA' A
#
# COMPACT_ATOMS: atom_id res chain seq x y z
N MET A 1 -1.55 -6.10 -11.10
CA MET A 1 -1.18 -5.89 -9.67
C MET A 1 -2.41 -6.05 -8.78
N ASP A 2 -2.28 -6.62 -7.59
CA ASP A 2 -3.32 -6.57 -6.56
C ASP A 2 -3.00 -5.47 -5.53
N LEU A 3 -3.95 -4.59 -5.28
CA LEU A 3 -3.92 -3.61 -4.19
C LEU A 3 -4.85 -4.10 -3.08
N GLN A 4 -4.29 -4.40 -1.92
CA GLN A 4 -5.06 -4.55 -0.70
C GLN A 4 -5.20 -3.17 -0.05
N LEU A 5 -6.43 -2.72 0.21
CA LEU A 5 -6.71 -1.40 0.76
C LEU A 5 -7.82 -1.49 1.80
N GLU A 6 -7.63 -0.83 2.93
CA GLU A 6 -8.66 -0.72 3.97
C GLU A 6 -9.82 0.19 3.51
N ASP A 7 -11.05 -0.28 3.68
CA ASP A 7 -12.28 0.45 3.40
C ASP A 7 -12.73 1.35 4.58
N ASP A 8 -13.86 2.04 4.42
CA ASP A 8 -14.40 2.92 5.46
C ASP A 8 -14.87 2.19 6.73
N LYS A 9 -15.02 0.87 6.67
CA LYS A 9 -15.40 0.01 7.81
C LYS A 9 -14.19 -0.65 8.48
N GLY A 10 -12.97 -0.33 8.04
CA GLY A 10 -11.74 -0.93 8.57
C GLY A 10 -11.44 -2.33 8.01
N GLN A 11 -12.13 -2.74 6.95
CA GLN A 11 -11.98 -4.05 6.32
C GLN A 11 -10.97 -3.97 5.18
N MET A 12 -10.07 -4.95 5.11
CA MET A 12 -9.12 -5.04 4.00
C MET A 12 -9.82 -5.65 2.77
N GLU A 13 -9.92 -4.87 1.69
CA GLU A 13 -10.40 -5.35 0.40
C GLU A 13 -9.25 -5.55 -0.58
N THR A 14 -9.38 -6.48 -1.51
CA THR A 14 -8.40 -6.71 -2.59
C THR A 14 -8.97 -6.24 -3.92
N GLN A 15 -8.22 -5.39 -4.62
CA GLN A 15 -8.59 -4.83 -5.92
C GLN A 15 -7.52 -5.19 -6.95
N ARG A 16 -7.93 -5.87 -8.03
CA ARG A 16 -7.07 -6.14 -9.20
C ARG A 16 -6.96 -4.87 -10.03
N LEU A 17 -5.78 -4.27 -10.07
CA LEU A 17 -5.47 -3.10 -10.88
C LEU A 17 -4.85 -3.52 -12.23
N THR A 18 -5.38 -2.95 -13.31
CA THR A 18 -4.92 -3.12 -14.69
C THR A 18 -4.40 -1.78 -15.25
N PRO A 19 -3.66 -1.79 -16.38
CA PRO A 19 -3.15 -0.56 -16.99
C PRO A 19 -4.24 0.50 -17.22
N GLY A 20 -3.95 1.75 -16.85
CA GLY A 20 -4.89 2.88 -16.92
C GLY A 20 -5.76 3.08 -15.68
N MET A 21 -5.80 2.11 -14.75
CA MET A 21 -6.47 2.30 -13.46
C MET A 21 -5.58 3.08 -12.48
N SER A 22 -6.22 3.88 -11.64
CA SER A 22 -5.57 4.60 -10.54
C SER A 22 -6.37 4.46 -9.27
N ARG A 23 -5.69 4.44 -8.12
CA ARG A 23 -6.35 4.45 -6.81
C ARG A 23 -5.72 5.52 -5.92
N ARG A 24 -6.57 6.33 -5.29
CA ARG A 24 -6.14 7.23 -4.22
C ARG A 24 -6.17 6.48 -2.89
N ILE A 25 -5.04 6.50 -2.19
CA ILE A 25 -4.94 6.00 -0.81
C ILE A 25 -5.07 7.23 0.10
N ILE A 26 -6.09 7.21 0.95
CA ILE A 26 -6.33 8.29 1.93
C ILE A 26 -5.39 8.08 3.12
N PRO A 27 -4.80 9.15 3.71
CA PRO A 27 -3.98 9.03 4.90
C PRO A 27 -4.67 8.23 6.02
N GLY A 28 -3.88 7.47 6.77
CA GLY A 28 -4.37 6.59 7.83
C GLY A 28 -4.94 5.24 7.36
N ARG A 29 -5.05 4.99 6.05
CA ARG A 29 -5.47 3.68 5.51
C ARG A 29 -4.30 2.71 5.40
N LYS A 30 -4.49 1.49 5.92
CA LYS A 30 -3.59 0.37 5.63
C LYS A 30 -3.70 -0.02 4.17
N HIS A 31 -2.57 -0.29 3.54
CA HIS A 31 -2.53 -0.79 2.17
C HIS A 31 -1.32 -1.71 1.94
N ARG A 32 -1.43 -2.57 0.93
CA ARG A 32 -0.34 -3.44 0.46
C ARG A 32 -0.46 -3.61 -1.05
N MET A 33 0.66 -3.42 -1.75
CA MET A 33 0.77 -3.68 -3.18
C MET A 33 1.40 -5.07 -3.39
N ILE A 34 0.78 -5.87 -4.27
CA ILE A 34 1.20 -7.24 -4.55
C ILE A 34 1.37 -7.41 -6.07
N GLY A 35 2.61 -7.63 -6.49
CA GLY A 35 2.95 -8.03 -7.85
C GLY A 35 2.54 -9.48 -8.08
N VAL A 36 1.33 -9.68 -8.62
CA VAL A 36 0.78 -10.99 -9.03
C VAL A 36 1.33 -11.49 -10.37
N GLU A 37 1.88 -10.58 -11.14
CA GLU A 37 2.60 -10.75 -12.40
C GLU A 37 3.65 -9.64 -12.49
N GLU A 38 4.54 -9.69 -13.48
CA GLU A 38 5.47 -8.59 -13.73
C GLU A 38 4.70 -7.31 -14.07
N CYS A 39 4.91 -6.26 -13.28
CA CYS A 39 4.21 -5.00 -13.46
C CYS A 39 5.03 -3.82 -12.98
N GLU A 40 4.85 -2.69 -13.64
CA GLU A 40 5.35 -1.39 -13.21
C GLU A 40 4.16 -0.49 -12.85
N PHE A 41 4.34 0.37 -11.85
CA PHE A 41 3.35 1.35 -11.45
C PHE A 41 4.05 2.61 -10.94
N PHE A 42 3.31 3.72 -10.97
CA PHE A 42 3.76 4.97 -10.40
C PHE A 42 3.07 5.21 -9.06
N GLU A 43 3.84 5.57 -8.05
CA GLU A 43 3.34 6.03 -6.76
C GLU A 43 3.69 7.50 -6.60
N VAL A 44 2.71 8.29 -6.13
CA VAL A 44 2.88 9.72 -5.89
C VAL A 44 2.29 10.03 -4.50
N SER A 45 3.17 10.39 -3.56
CA SER A 45 2.81 10.78 -2.19
C SER A 45 2.99 12.28 -1.96
N THR A 46 2.46 12.78 -0.84
CA THR A 46 2.92 14.06 -0.28
C THR A 46 4.38 13.92 0.16
N PRO A 47 5.12 15.04 0.36
CA PRO A 47 6.52 14.99 0.80
C PRO A 47 6.71 14.46 2.23
N GLU A 48 5.63 14.17 2.95
CA GLU A 48 5.61 13.66 4.32
C GLU A 48 5.91 12.15 4.33
N ILE A 49 7.17 11.75 4.15
CA ILE A 49 7.57 10.33 4.11
C ILE A 49 7.85 9.71 5.49
N ASP A 50 8.00 10.55 6.51
CA ASP A 50 8.38 10.15 7.87
C ASP A 50 7.20 9.66 8.71
N ASP A 51 5.96 9.80 8.21
CA ASP A 51 4.72 9.38 8.88
C ASP A 51 4.31 7.92 8.56
N VAL A 52 5.14 7.20 7.82
CA VAL A 52 4.87 5.84 7.36
C VAL A 52 5.06 4.82 8.50
N VAL A 53 3.94 4.24 8.94
CA VAL A 53 3.94 3.11 9.89
C VAL A 53 3.98 1.78 9.14
N ARG A 54 5.02 1.00 9.37
CA ARG A 54 5.18 -0.35 8.78
C ARG A 54 4.60 -1.41 9.73
N LEU A 55 3.59 -2.16 9.27
CA LEU A 55 2.92 -3.19 10.09
C LEU A 55 3.49 -4.60 9.88
N GLU A 56 3.91 -4.90 8.65
CA GLU A 56 4.53 -6.18 8.28
C GLU A 56 5.53 -5.89 7.17
N ASP A 57 6.70 -6.52 7.25
CA ASP A 57 7.69 -6.44 6.17
C ASP A 57 8.30 -7.81 5.90
N LYS A 58 8.02 -8.36 4.72
CA LYS A 58 8.57 -9.64 4.27
C LYS A 58 10.07 -9.57 3.93
N TYR A 59 10.61 -8.38 3.75
CA TYR A 59 12.01 -8.16 3.35
C TYR A 59 12.91 -7.69 4.49
N GLY A 60 12.36 -7.54 5.71
CA GLY A 60 13.13 -7.22 6.91
C GLY A 60 13.89 -5.88 6.85
N ARG A 61 13.32 -4.83 6.24
CA ARG A 61 13.96 -3.51 6.20
C ARG A 61 14.04 -2.90 7.60
N GLN A 62 15.08 -2.12 7.85
CA GLN A 62 15.24 -1.43 9.14
C GLN A 62 14.10 -0.41 9.36
N GLY A 63 13.65 -0.25 10.61
CA GLY A 63 12.53 0.63 10.97
C GLY A 63 11.15 -0.03 10.93
N THR A 64 11.07 -1.37 10.90
CA THR A 64 9.82 -2.15 10.88
C THR A 64 9.33 -2.60 12.26
N SER A 65 9.95 -2.14 13.34
CA SER A 65 9.51 -2.34 14.74
C SER A 65 10.10 -1.19 15.58
N THR A 66 9.37 -0.46 16.41
CA THR A 66 8.48 -0.92 17.50
C THR A 66 7.39 0.11 17.81
N ALA A 67 6.14 -0.34 17.95
CA ALA A 67 5.17 0.21 18.90
C ALA A 67 4.84 -0.89 19.91
#